data_AF-A0A926CHC8-F1
#
_entry.id   AF-A0A926CHC8-F1
#
_cell.length_a   1.000
_cell.length_b   1.000
_cell.length_c   1.000
_cell.angle_alpha   90.00
_cell.angle_beta   90.00
_cell.angle_gamma   90.00
#
_symmetry.space_group_name_H-M   'P 1'
#
loop_
_entity.id
_entity.type
_entity.pdbx_description
1 polymer ?
#
loop_
_entity_poly.entity_id
_entity_poly.type
_entity_poly.pdbx_seq_one_letter_code
_entity_poly.pdbx_strand_id
1 'polypeptide(L)'
;ARHAAYAAGQAAVVAHVAAHELGAAAYAIKAARAAAPGSEGESASRRECRWQREQLPEAIRELVLEDQRLRNDICWLVFDC
;
A
#
# COMPACT_ATOMS: atom_id res chain seq x y z
N ALA A 1 -7.75 -12.60 5.26
CA ALA A 1 -6.37 -12.94 5.69
C ALA A 1 -5.34 -12.96 4.55
N ARG A 2 -5.62 -13.53 3.38
CA ARG A 2 -4.64 -13.68 2.26
C ARG A 2 -3.84 -12.41 1.92
N HIS A 3 -4.49 -11.27 1.71
CA HIS A 3 -3.78 -10.03 1.35
C HIS A 3 -2.87 -9.50 2.45
N ALA A 4 -3.27 -9.64 3.72
CA ALA A 4 -2.42 -9.28 4.84
C ALA A 4 -1.15 -10.15 4.89
N ALA A 5 -1.28 -11.46 4.59
CA ALA A 5 -0.12 -12.34 4.50
C ALA A 5 0.83 -11.95 3.36
N TYR A 6 0.29 -11.54 2.20
CA TYR A 6 1.12 -11.02 1.10
C TYR A 6 1.81 -9.71 1.46
N ALA A 7 1.11 -8.79 2.12
CA ALA A 7 1.70 -7.54 2.59
C ALA A 7 2.88 -7.80 3.54
N ALA A 8 2.68 -8.66 4.54
CA ALA A 8 3.72 -9.03 5.50
C ALA A 8 4.91 -9.73 4.82
N GLY A 9 4.65 -10.65 3.89
CA GLY A 9 5.70 -11.33 3.14
C GLY A 9 6.55 -10.39 2.29
N GLN A 10 5.93 -9.41 1.62
CA GLN A 10 6.65 -8.39 0.86
C GLN A 10 7.47 -7.48 1.78
N ALA A 11 6.90 -7.04 2.92
CA ALA A 11 7.61 -6.21 3.89
C ALA A 11 8.88 -6.89 4.44
N ALA A 12 8.82 -8.20 4.69
CA ALA A 12 9.95 -8.96 5.23
C ALA A 12 11.17 -9.03 4.29
N VAL A 13 10.98 -8.84 2.98
CA VAL A 13 12.04 -8.97 1.97
C VAL A 13 12.53 -7.63 1.41
N VAL A 14 12.06 -6.50 1.96
CA VAL A 14 12.46 -5.13 1.51
C VAL A 14 13.97 -4.92 1.60
N ALA A 15 14.64 -5.46 2.63
CA ALA A 15 16.08 -5.36 2.78
C ALA A 15 16.87 -6.03 1.63
N HIS A 16 16.25 -6.95 0.89
CA HIS A 16 16.85 -7.62 -0.25
C HIS A 16 16.54 -6.91 -1.58
N VAL A 17 15.33 -6.38 -1.74
CA VAL A 17 14.93 -5.58 -2.91
C VAL A 17 13.99 -4.47 -2.45
N ALA A 18 14.45 -3.22 -2.54
CA ALA A 18 13.70 -2.04 -2.10
C ALA A 18 12.30 -1.96 -2.73
N ALA A 19 12.14 -2.39 -3.99
CA ALA A 19 10.86 -2.40 -4.70
C ALA A 19 9.75 -3.24 -4.04
N HIS A 20 10.07 -4.14 -3.10
CA HIS A 20 9.06 -4.86 -2.34
C HIS A 20 8.28 -3.96 -1.37
N GLU A 21 8.78 -2.78 -1.04
CA GLU A 21 8.06 -1.82 -0.19
C GLU A 21 6.72 -1.40 -0.82
N LEU A 22 6.72 -1.16 -2.13
CA LEU A 22 5.53 -0.74 -2.87
C LEU A 22 4.49 -1.88 -2.93
N GLY A 23 4.94 -3.11 -3.16
CA GLY A 23 4.08 -4.28 -3.15
C GLY A 23 3.45 -4.53 -1.77
N ALA A 24 4.22 -4.35 -0.70
CA ALA A 24 3.72 -4.44 0.67
C ALA A 24 2.61 -3.41 0.94
N ALA A 25 2.86 -2.15 0.58
CA ALA A 25 1.90 -1.05 0.71
C ALA A 25 0.59 -1.33 -0.06
N ALA A 26 0.70 -1.74 -1.34
CA ALA A 26 -0.45 -2.06 -2.18
C ALA A 26 -1.29 -3.22 -1.64
N TYR A 27 -0.65 -4.29 -1.15
CA TYR A 27 -1.36 -5.43 -0.57
C TYR A 27 -1.99 -5.09 0.79
N ALA A 28 -1.39 -4.22 1.60
CA ALA A 28 -1.99 -3.74 2.83
C ALA A 28 -3.30 -2.97 2.55
N ILE A 29 -3.32 -2.12 1.52
CA ILE A 29 -4.54 -1.43 1.07
C ILE A 29 -5.62 -2.43 0.63
N LYS A 30 -5.25 -3.48 -0.13
CA LYS A 30 -6.18 -4.56 -0.50
C LYS A 30 -6.68 -5.36 0.71
N ALA A 31 -5.85 -5.52 1.73
CA ALA A 31 -6.24 -6.18 2.97
C ALA A 31 -7.27 -5.33 3.73
N ALA A 32 -7.05 -4.02 3.86
CA ALA A 32 -7.99 -3.09 4.48
C ALA A 32 -9.33 -3.07 3.74
N ARG A 33 -9.30 -3.00 2.40
CA ARG A 33 -10.50 -3.09 1.55
C ARG A 33 -11.29 -4.38 1.78
N ALA A 34 -10.61 -5.52 1.79
CA ALA A 34 -11.24 -6.83 1.95
C ALA A 34 -11.73 -7.11 3.38
N ALA A 35 -11.19 -6.40 4.39
CA ALA A 35 -11.60 -6.54 5.78
C ALA A 35 -12.78 -5.62 6.16
N ALA A 36 -13.07 -4.60 5.34
CA ALA A 36 -14.14 -3.65 5.61
C ALA A 36 -15.53 -4.29 5.48
N PRO A 37 -16.50 -3.92 6.35
CA PRO A 37 -17.85 -4.45 6.29
C PRO A 37 -18.65 -3.85 5.13
N GLY A 38 -19.53 -4.65 4.54
CA GLY A 38 -20.50 -4.20 3.54
C GLY A 38 -19.88 -3.46 2.36
N SER A 39 -20.37 -2.25 2.08
CA SER A 39 -19.93 -1.41 0.96
C SER A 39 -18.78 -0.45 1.32
N GLU A 40 -18.16 -0.59 2.49
CA GLU A 40 -17.15 0.37 2.97
C GLU A 40 -15.74 0.14 2.39
N GLY A 41 -15.53 -0.93 1.62
CA GLY A 41 -14.23 -1.36 1.10
C GLY A 41 -13.42 -0.23 0.45
N GLU A 42 -14.03 0.56 -0.42
CA GLU A 42 -13.36 1.66 -1.12
C GLU A 42 -12.95 2.78 -0.16
N SER A 43 -13.81 3.09 0.81
CA SER A 43 -13.50 4.08 1.84
C SER A 43 -12.34 3.63 2.72
N ALA A 44 -12.31 2.35 3.09
CA ALA A 44 -11.23 1.75 3.87
C ALA A 44 -9.91 1.74 3.08
N SER A 45 -9.96 1.40 1.79
CA SER A 45 -8.81 1.46 0.87
C SER A 45 -8.19 2.85 0.84
N ARG A 46 -9.01 3.89 0.67
CA ARG A 46 -8.54 5.29 0.63
C ARG A 46 -8.00 5.77 1.98
N ARG A 47 -8.61 5.34 3.09
CA ARG A 47 -8.12 5.65 4.45
C ARG A 47 -6.75 5.03 4.70
N GLU A 48 -6.58 3.77 4.35
CA GLU A 48 -5.30 3.05 4.48
C GLU A 48 -4.20 3.72 3.63
N CYS A 49 -4.49 4.06 2.38
CA CYS A 49 -3.55 4.78 1.49
C CYS A 49 -3.09 6.13 2.09
N ARG A 50 -4.03 6.95 2.61
CA ARG A 50 -3.69 8.21 3.28
C ARG A 50 -2.88 7.99 4.55
N TRP A 51 -3.29 7.04 5.38
CA TRP A 51 -2.57 6.70 6.61
C TRP A 51 -1.13 6.28 6.30
N GLN A 52 -0.89 5.42 5.31
CA GLN A 52 0.47 5.03 4.90
C GLN A 52 1.31 6.24 4.48
N ARG A 53 0.73 7.19 3.74
CA ARG A 53 1.42 8.44 3.33
C ARG A 53 1.73 9.36 4.52
N GLU A 54 0.85 9.42 5.52
CA GLU A 54 1.08 10.17 6.75
C GLU A 54 2.26 9.61 7.54
N GLN A 55 2.45 8.29 7.52
CA GLN A 55 3.56 7.60 8.20
C GLN A 55 4.92 7.76 7.50
N LEU A 56 4.99 8.34 6.30
CA LEU A 56 6.25 8.48 5.55
C LEU A 56 7.19 9.51 6.23
N PRO A 57 8.44 9.12 6.53
CA PRO A 57 9.48 10.06 6.95
C PRO A 57 9.72 11.11 5.86
N GLU A 58 9.91 12.36 6.27
CA GLU A 58 10.05 13.49 5.35
C GLU A 58 11.16 13.26 4.30
N ALA A 59 12.30 12.72 4.72
CA ALA A 59 13.46 12.49 3.87
C ALA A 59 13.21 11.57 2.66
N ILE A 60 12.17 10.73 2.70
CA ILE A 60 11.84 9.78 1.62
C ILE A 60 10.43 9.98 1.06
N ARG A 61 9.66 10.92 1.60
CA ARG A 61 8.24 11.10 1.27
C ARG A 61 8.04 11.31 -0.23
N GLU A 62 8.76 12.24 -0.84
CA GLU A 62 8.62 12.53 -2.27
C GLU A 62 8.99 11.32 -3.14
N LEU A 63 10.07 10.61 -2.78
CA LEU A 63 10.52 9.42 -3.51
C LEU A 63 9.45 8.32 -3.51
N VAL A 64 8.84 8.05 -2.35
CA VAL A 64 7.80 7.03 -2.22
C VAL A 64 6.53 7.44 -2.95
N LEU A 65 6.10 8.70 -2.86
CA LEU A 65 4.91 9.19 -3.56
C LEU A 65 5.08 9.13 -5.08
N GLU A 66 6.26 9.45 -5.59
CA GLU A 66 6.56 9.36 -7.02
C GLU A 66 6.59 7.89 -7.49
N ASP A 67 7.16 6.97 -6.71
CA ASP A 67 7.14 5.54 -7.05
C ASP A 67 5.71 4.97 -7.04
N GLN A 68 4.89 5.36 -6.05
CA GLN A 68 3.46 5.05 -6.02
C GLN A 68 2.74 5.53 -7.27
N ARG A 69 3.02 6.75 -7.72
CA ARG A 69 2.41 7.34 -8.91
C ARG A 69 2.84 6.63 -10.19
N LEU A 70 4.14 6.39 -10.35
CA LEU A 70 4.72 5.80 -11.56
C LEU A 70 4.29 4.35 -11.79
N ARG A 71 4.02 3.60 -10.72
CA ARG A 71 3.72 2.17 -10.77
C ARG A 71 2.29 1.83 -10.29
N ASN A 72 1.41 2.82 -10.18
CA ASN A 72 0.07 2.58 -9.67
C ASN A 72 -0.74 1.63 -10.55
N ASP A 73 -0.48 1.64 -11.86
CA ASP A 73 -1.10 0.76 -12.85
C ASP A 73 -0.85 -0.72 -12.52
N ILE A 74 0.40 -1.10 -12.24
CA ILE A 74 0.75 -2.46 -11.84
C ILE A 74 0.32 -2.79 -10.41
N CYS A 75 0.03 -1.76 -9.60
CA CYS A 75 -0.54 -1.87 -8.26
C CYS A 75 -2.07 -1.72 -8.22
N TRP A 76 -2.76 -1.90 -9.36
CA TRP A 76 -4.23 -1.91 -9.44
C TRP A 76 -4.91 -0.59 -9.01
N LEU A 77 -4.23 0.54 -9.20
CA LEU A 77 -4.73 1.89 -8.90
C LEU A 77 -5.06 2.12 -7.42
N VAL A 78 -4.55 1.28 -6.52
CA VAL A 78 -4.85 1.34 -5.08
C VAL A 78 -4.29 2.59 -4.39
N PHE A 79 -3.36 3.30 -5.03
CA PHE A 79 -2.81 4.57 -4.55
C PHE A 79 -3.61 5.81 -4.99
N ASP A 80 -4.74 5.65 -5.69
CA ASP A 80 -5.66 6.76 -6.02
C ASP A 80 -6.53 7.14 -4.81
N CYS A 81 -5.86 7.68 -3.80
CA CYS A 81 -6.44 8.33 -2.65
C CYS A 81 -6.30 9.85 -2.77
#